data_AF-A0A968TLV0-F1
#
_entry.id   AF-A0A968TLV0-F1
#
_cell.length_a   1.000
_cell.length_b   1.000
_cell.length_c   1.000
_cell.angle_alpha   90.00
_cell.angle_beta   90.00
_cell.angle_gamma   90.00
#
_symmetry.space_group_name_H-M   'P 1'
#
loop_
_entity.id
_entity.type
_entity.pdbx_description
1 polymer ?
#
loop_
_entity_poly.entity_id
_entity_poly.type
_entity_poly.pdbx_seq_one_letter_code
_entity_poly.pdbx_strand_id
1 'polypeptide(L)'
;MLSDAVVNAVAQSLRLDPIDIRARAEVVVNPGDDDRDREEREAAGYRVLVRYRDPDATLAQEAANRLMEAIVEQSRQFNTQQISRIADNLQQLRSQVGLELQQAERALEQYVRQQAPAVQAAQEGDVLSAITGGEAQQRQIQLSIAGIDAQLRSLQARLGLTPDQAYASSALSADPIVANLRAQIYQTESQLQVLAPDLRPEHPTMIQLRNQQQAYEQLLQQRVSEVVGGDRQAAPLRNSSQIRQDSSLDPARQQLANTLVNLQTQRDTLTQQLATLQQAEGQLRQQYASLPNRQLQQARLQQNVALKQNSFNQIEARLADVTLAEKETVGSLVVLQTVQTELAVAESPSGAAILLVGGFVGLLVGGGLVLLLDSLDATFHTLTDLQTALRQQEIPVLGLLPLLPDRVAPERTRSELPIAPSDSPYP
;
A
#
# COMPACT_ATOMS: atom_id res chain seq x y z
N MET A 1 17.23 -25.82 32.17
CA MET A 1 16.64 -26.73 33.17
C MET A 1 16.11 -27.97 32.45
N LEU A 2 16.27 -29.16 33.03
CA LEU A 2 15.74 -30.41 32.47
C LEU A 2 14.22 -30.39 32.47
N SER A 3 13.59 -30.85 31.38
CA SER A 3 12.13 -30.92 31.31
C SER A 3 11.59 -32.08 32.16
N ASP A 4 10.36 -31.92 32.66
CA ASP A 4 9.66 -32.94 33.43
C ASP A 4 9.56 -34.28 32.67
N ALA A 5 9.37 -34.21 31.35
CA ALA A 5 9.30 -35.38 30.48
C ALA A 5 10.63 -36.17 30.46
N VAL A 6 11.77 -35.49 30.36
CA VAL A 6 13.10 -36.12 30.38
C VAL A 6 13.38 -36.76 31.74
N VAL A 7 13.11 -36.04 32.84
CA VAL A 7 13.32 -36.55 34.20
C VAL A 7 12.44 -37.75 34.49
N ASN A 8 11.17 -37.71 34.10
CA ASN A 8 10.23 -38.81 34.32
C ASN A 8 10.56 -40.04 33.47
N ALA A 9 11.04 -39.86 32.24
CA ALA A 9 11.49 -40.96 31.39
C ALA A 9 12.67 -41.72 32.03
N VAL A 10 13.64 -40.99 32.57
CA VAL A 10 14.80 -41.58 33.26
C VAL A 10 14.42 -42.20 34.61
N ALA A 11 13.52 -41.56 35.36
CA ALA A 11 12.99 -42.07 36.62
C ALA A 11 12.29 -43.43 36.44
N GLN A 12 11.48 -43.57 35.38
CA GLN A 12 10.81 -44.81 35.06
C GLN A 12 11.77 -45.90 34.58
N SER A 13 12.79 -45.56 33.79
CA SER A 13 13.77 -46.56 33.31
C SER A 13 14.68 -47.09 34.42
N LEU A 14 15.04 -46.25 35.40
CA LEU A 14 15.98 -46.60 36.47
C LEU A 14 15.32 -46.87 37.82
N ARG A 15 13.99 -46.72 37.91
CA ARG A 15 13.20 -46.86 39.15
C ARG A 15 13.72 -45.95 40.28
N LEU A 16 14.10 -44.73 39.93
CA LEU A 16 14.59 -43.70 40.84
C LEU A 16 13.50 -42.63 41.05
N ASP A 17 13.59 -41.88 42.16
CA ASP A 17 12.70 -40.74 42.38
C ASP A 17 13.05 -39.59 41.42
N PRO A 18 12.07 -39.00 40.70
CA PRO A 18 12.28 -37.82 39.85
C PRO A 18 12.99 -36.65 40.57
N ILE A 19 12.77 -36.50 41.88
CA ILE A 19 13.39 -35.45 42.70
C ILE A 19 14.90 -35.70 42.82
N ASP A 20 15.30 -36.94 43.08
CA ASP A 20 16.71 -37.34 43.18
C ASP A 20 17.44 -37.13 41.86
N ILE A 21 16.81 -37.45 40.74
CA ILE A 21 17.40 -37.26 39.40
C ILE A 21 17.65 -35.78 39.14
N ARG A 22 16.72 -34.88 39.47
CA ARG A 22 16.94 -33.44 39.31
C ARG A 22 18.02 -32.88 40.21
N ALA A 23 18.10 -33.37 41.43
CA ALA A 23 19.11 -32.90 42.40
C ALA A 23 20.53 -33.32 41.99
N ARG A 24 20.65 -34.47 41.30
CA ARG A 24 21.94 -35.07 40.91
C ARG A 24 22.37 -34.79 39.47
N ALA A 25 21.44 -34.37 38.61
CA ALA A 25 21.69 -34.03 37.21
C ALA A 25 21.99 -32.54 37.02
N GLU A 26 23.05 -32.25 36.28
CA GLU A 26 23.48 -30.89 35.91
C GLU A 26 23.62 -30.83 34.39
N VAL A 27 22.96 -29.87 33.74
CA VAL A 27 23.05 -29.67 32.28
C VAL A 27 23.64 -28.30 32.01
N VAL A 28 24.81 -28.28 31.36
CA VAL A 28 25.54 -27.07 30.99
C VAL A 28 25.49 -26.90 29.48
N VAL A 29 25.05 -25.74 29.02
CA VAL A 29 25.05 -25.39 27.59
C VAL A 29 26.31 -24.57 27.29
N ASN A 30 27.02 -24.93 26.22
CA ASN A 30 28.30 -24.38 25.80
C ASN A 30 29.39 -24.42 26.89
N PRO A 31 29.78 -25.63 27.35
CA PRO A 31 30.87 -25.78 28.31
C PRO A 31 32.20 -25.22 27.75
N GLY A 32 32.80 -24.24 28.44
CA GLY A 32 34.14 -23.72 28.12
C GLY A 32 34.21 -22.61 27.06
N ASP A 33 33.07 -21.96 26.74
CA ASP A 33 33.02 -20.84 25.78
C ASP A 33 33.08 -19.45 26.43
N ASP A 34 33.20 -19.34 27.76
CA ASP A 34 33.17 -18.03 28.46
C ASP A 34 34.25 -17.05 27.96
N ASP A 35 35.42 -17.56 27.51
CA ASP A 35 36.57 -16.77 27.08
C ASP A 35 36.73 -16.63 25.54
N ARG A 36 35.82 -17.18 24.71
CA ARG A 36 35.96 -17.15 23.22
C ARG A 36 35.32 -15.94 22.57
N ASP A 37 35.83 -15.48 21.43
CA ASP A 37 35.23 -14.39 20.64
C ASP A 37 33.90 -14.80 19.98
N ARG A 38 33.00 -13.83 19.71
CA ARG A 38 31.65 -14.09 19.18
C ARG A 38 31.65 -14.86 17.84
N GLU A 39 32.55 -14.53 16.92
CA GLU A 39 32.66 -15.22 15.62
C GLU A 39 33.10 -16.69 15.77
N GLU A 40 33.96 -17.00 16.75
CA GLU A 40 34.40 -18.37 17.03
C GLU A 40 33.31 -19.20 17.71
N ARG A 41 32.48 -18.58 18.58
CA ARG A 41 31.32 -19.23 19.20
C ARG A 41 30.26 -19.62 18.16
N GLU A 42 30.03 -18.77 17.16
CA GLU A 42 29.07 -19.03 16.08
C GLU A 42 29.53 -20.17 15.15
N ALA A 43 30.83 -20.32 14.94
CA ALA A 43 31.39 -21.40 14.11
C ALA A 43 31.45 -22.78 14.81
N ALA A 44 31.52 -22.82 16.16
CA ALA A 44 31.77 -24.06 16.91
C ALA A 44 30.51 -24.93 17.18
N GLY A 45 29.31 -24.42 16.91
CA GLY A 45 28.03 -25.09 17.17
C GLY A 45 27.69 -25.21 18.66
N TYR A 46 26.39 -25.32 18.98
CA TYR A 46 25.94 -25.45 20.36
C TYR A 46 26.28 -26.84 20.92
N ARG A 47 26.89 -26.89 22.11
CA ARG A 47 27.22 -28.13 22.81
C ARG A 47 26.46 -28.21 24.12
N VAL A 48 25.92 -29.38 24.44
CA VAL A 48 25.21 -29.62 25.69
C VAL A 48 25.98 -30.67 26.48
N LEU A 49 26.49 -30.30 27.64
CA LEU A 49 27.13 -31.21 28.59
C LEU A 49 26.13 -31.65 29.64
N VAL A 50 25.98 -32.96 29.79
CA VAL A 50 25.14 -33.57 30.82
C VAL A 50 26.05 -34.23 31.85
N ARG A 51 25.91 -33.83 33.11
CA ARG A 51 26.62 -34.39 34.25
C ARG A 51 25.62 -35.02 35.20
N TYR A 52 25.96 -36.16 35.78
CA TYR A 52 25.15 -36.83 36.79
C TYR A 52 26.05 -37.32 37.93
N ARG A 53 25.70 -37.00 39.18
CA ARG A 53 26.50 -37.33 40.36
C ARG A 53 25.81 -38.41 41.19
N ASP A 54 26.45 -39.56 41.36
CA ASP A 54 25.94 -40.64 42.20
C ASP A 54 27.07 -41.38 42.94
N PRO A 55 26.84 -41.89 44.16
CA PRO A 55 27.79 -42.76 44.85
C PRO A 55 28.12 -44.06 44.11
N ASP A 56 27.16 -44.60 43.34
CA ASP A 56 27.39 -45.79 42.52
C ASP A 56 27.82 -45.37 41.11
N ALA A 57 29.08 -45.67 40.76
CA ALA A 57 29.65 -45.34 39.46
C ALA A 57 28.87 -45.97 38.29
N THR A 58 28.30 -47.16 38.47
CA THR A 58 27.52 -47.84 37.42
C THR A 58 26.15 -47.17 37.23
N LEU A 59 25.50 -46.80 38.33
CA LEU A 59 24.23 -46.08 38.32
C LEU A 59 24.39 -44.67 37.76
N ALA A 60 25.50 -43.97 38.09
CA ALA A 60 25.82 -42.66 37.53
C ALA A 60 26.02 -42.70 36.02
N GLN A 61 26.76 -43.70 35.51
CA GLN A 61 27.00 -43.86 34.08
C GLN A 61 25.71 -44.15 33.31
N GLU A 62 24.89 -45.08 33.80
CA GLU A 62 23.62 -45.44 33.17
C GLU A 62 22.63 -44.26 33.24
N ALA A 63 22.54 -43.56 34.37
CA ALA A 63 21.69 -42.37 34.50
C ALA A 63 22.09 -41.26 33.52
N ALA A 64 23.39 -40.98 33.37
CA ALA A 64 23.87 -40.01 32.39
C ALA A 64 23.57 -40.43 30.94
N ASN A 65 23.77 -41.71 30.59
CA ASN A 65 23.41 -42.24 29.27
C ASN A 65 21.91 -42.07 28.98
N ARG A 66 21.06 -42.48 29.94
CA ARG A 66 19.60 -42.36 29.81
C ARG A 66 19.13 -40.92 29.72
N LEU A 67 19.75 -40.01 30.47
CA LEU A 67 19.48 -38.57 30.36
C LEU A 67 19.83 -38.05 28.97
N MET A 68 20.98 -38.43 28.40
CA MET A 68 21.35 -38.03 27.04
C MET A 68 20.38 -38.57 25.99
N GLU A 69 20.02 -39.85 26.05
CA GLU A 69 19.03 -40.47 25.15
C GLU A 69 17.68 -39.74 25.24
N ALA A 70 17.19 -39.52 26.45
CA ALA A 70 15.91 -38.84 26.69
C ALA A 70 15.92 -37.38 26.21
N ILE A 71 17.05 -36.65 26.34
CA ILE A 71 17.19 -35.29 25.82
C ILE A 71 17.18 -35.28 24.28
N VAL A 72 17.87 -36.21 23.64
CA VAL A 72 17.88 -36.33 22.16
C VAL A 72 16.47 -36.65 21.66
N GLU A 73 15.78 -37.60 22.30
CA GLU A 73 14.40 -37.97 21.93
C GLU A 73 13.41 -36.83 22.17
N GLN A 74 13.51 -36.12 23.30
CA GLN A 74 12.70 -34.93 23.57
C GLN A 74 12.94 -33.83 22.52
N SER A 75 14.19 -33.65 22.08
CA SER A 75 14.54 -32.70 21.02
C SER A 75 13.92 -33.10 19.68
N ARG A 76 13.97 -34.39 19.31
CA ARG A 76 13.28 -34.92 18.12
C ARG A 76 11.78 -34.63 18.18
N GLN A 77 11.12 -34.97 19.29
CA GLN A 77 9.68 -34.76 19.46
C GLN A 77 9.29 -33.29 19.39
N PHE A 78 10.06 -32.40 20.04
CA PHE A 78 9.83 -30.97 19.98
C PHE A 78 10.00 -30.43 18.56
N ASN A 79 11.05 -30.85 17.86
CA ASN A 79 11.32 -30.41 16.49
C ASN A 79 10.23 -30.90 15.52
N THR A 80 9.80 -32.15 15.62
CA THR A 80 8.67 -32.68 14.84
C THR A 80 7.39 -31.88 15.08
N GLN A 81 7.02 -31.61 16.34
CA GLN A 81 5.84 -30.80 16.64
C GLN A 81 5.93 -29.37 16.09
N GLN A 82 7.11 -28.76 16.13
CA GLN A 82 7.34 -27.43 15.57
C GLN A 82 7.21 -27.44 14.04
N ILE A 83 7.80 -28.43 13.36
CA ILE A 83 7.70 -28.62 11.91
C ILE A 83 6.24 -28.82 11.49
N SER A 84 5.48 -29.69 12.18
CA SER A 84 4.06 -29.92 11.84
C SER A 84 3.22 -28.63 11.98
N ARG A 85 3.45 -27.82 13.03
CA ARG A 85 2.76 -26.50 13.16
C ARG A 85 3.10 -25.55 12.02
N ILE A 86 4.37 -25.53 11.58
CA ILE A 86 4.78 -24.71 10.43
C ILE A 86 4.11 -25.21 9.15
N ALA A 87 4.04 -26.52 8.94
CA ALA A 87 3.36 -27.14 7.80
C ALA A 87 1.87 -26.77 7.76
N ASP A 88 1.17 -26.91 8.90
CA ASP A 88 -0.25 -26.55 9.03
C ASP A 88 -0.50 -25.07 8.69
N ASN A 89 0.33 -24.17 9.24
CA ASN A 89 0.24 -22.73 8.97
C ASN A 89 0.49 -22.42 7.48
N LEU A 90 1.49 -23.03 6.86
CA LEU A 90 1.78 -22.85 5.45
C LEU A 90 0.65 -23.41 4.57
N GLN A 91 0.01 -24.51 4.96
CA GLN A 91 -1.10 -25.10 4.22
C GLN A 91 -2.37 -24.25 4.29
N GLN A 92 -2.64 -23.61 5.43
CA GLN A 92 -3.68 -22.60 5.56
C GLN A 92 -3.39 -21.39 4.68
N LEU A 93 -2.15 -20.87 4.73
CA LEU A 93 -1.74 -19.71 3.93
C LEU A 93 -1.79 -20.00 2.43
N ARG A 94 -1.37 -21.20 2.01
CA ARG A 94 -1.51 -21.68 0.62
C ARG A 94 -2.94 -21.60 0.14
N SER A 95 -3.88 -22.08 0.96
CA SER A 95 -5.31 -22.08 0.63
C SER A 95 -5.82 -20.64 0.46
N GLN A 96 -5.46 -19.74 1.39
CA GLN A 96 -5.83 -18.33 1.31
C GLN A 96 -5.24 -17.64 0.08
N VAL A 97 -3.94 -17.75 -0.15
CA VAL A 97 -3.24 -17.13 -1.29
C VAL A 97 -3.72 -17.73 -2.62
N GLY A 98 -4.07 -19.01 -2.66
CA GLY A 98 -4.66 -19.66 -3.82
C GLY A 98 -6.03 -19.07 -4.19
N LEU A 99 -6.89 -18.78 -3.21
CA LEU A 99 -8.16 -18.09 -3.45
C LEU A 99 -7.95 -16.66 -3.98
N GLU A 100 -6.98 -15.92 -3.41
CA GLU A 100 -6.63 -14.58 -3.87
C GLU A 100 -6.08 -14.58 -5.30
N LEU A 101 -5.23 -15.54 -5.64
CA LEU A 101 -4.72 -15.75 -7.00
C LEU A 101 -5.88 -16.01 -7.98
N GLN A 102 -6.77 -16.94 -7.65
CA GLN A 102 -7.91 -17.25 -8.50
C GLN A 102 -8.84 -16.05 -8.70
N GLN A 103 -9.03 -15.22 -7.67
CA GLN A 103 -9.78 -13.97 -7.78
C GLN A 103 -9.09 -12.98 -8.72
N ALA A 104 -7.77 -12.81 -8.59
CA ALA A 104 -6.98 -11.95 -9.47
C ALA A 104 -7.02 -12.42 -10.93
N GLU A 105 -6.90 -13.72 -11.18
CA GLU A 105 -7.00 -14.33 -12.51
C GLU A 105 -8.37 -14.10 -13.14
N ARG A 106 -9.47 -14.33 -12.38
CA ARG A 106 -10.83 -14.06 -12.86
C ARG A 106 -11.04 -12.58 -13.18
N ALA A 107 -10.50 -11.68 -12.36
CA ALA A 107 -10.59 -10.24 -12.61
C ALA A 107 -9.87 -9.86 -13.92
N LEU A 108 -8.67 -10.42 -14.15
CA LEU A 108 -7.95 -10.24 -15.40
C LEU A 108 -8.73 -10.83 -16.59
N GLU A 109 -9.27 -12.04 -16.46
CA GLU A 109 -10.03 -12.70 -17.52
C GLU A 109 -11.28 -11.90 -17.89
N GLN A 110 -12.06 -11.46 -16.92
CA GLN A 110 -13.25 -10.64 -17.15
C GLN A 110 -12.90 -9.33 -17.84
N TYR A 111 -11.82 -8.68 -17.39
CA TYR A 111 -11.34 -7.45 -17.99
C TYR A 111 -10.91 -7.65 -19.45
N VAL A 112 -10.12 -8.69 -19.73
CA VAL A 112 -9.71 -9.04 -21.09
C VAL A 112 -10.92 -9.38 -21.95
N ARG A 113 -11.88 -10.18 -21.49
CA ARG A 113 -13.10 -10.50 -22.26
C ARG A 113 -13.91 -9.26 -22.63
N GLN A 114 -14.02 -8.29 -21.73
CA GLN A 114 -14.78 -7.06 -21.96
C GLN A 114 -14.03 -6.05 -22.83
N GLN A 115 -12.69 -6.00 -22.72
CA GLN A 115 -11.88 -4.96 -23.34
C GLN A 115 -11.04 -5.45 -24.53
N ALA A 116 -10.99 -6.75 -24.81
CA ALA A 116 -10.16 -7.37 -25.85
C ALA A 116 -10.32 -6.70 -27.22
N PRO A 117 -11.55 -6.46 -27.74
CA PRO A 117 -11.68 -5.84 -29.05
C PRO A 117 -11.05 -4.44 -29.12
N ALA A 118 -11.19 -3.65 -28.03
CA ALA A 118 -10.67 -2.29 -27.99
C ALA A 118 -9.15 -2.25 -27.78
N VAL A 119 -8.60 -3.12 -26.93
CA VAL A 119 -7.14 -3.18 -26.69
C VAL A 119 -6.40 -3.79 -27.87
N GLN A 120 -6.99 -4.77 -28.56
CA GLN A 120 -6.39 -5.39 -29.75
C GLN A 120 -6.36 -4.42 -30.93
N ALA A 121 -7.47 -3.76 -31.24
CA ALA A 121 -7.52 -2.73 -32.29
C ALA A 121 -6.55 -1.56 -32.01
N ALA A 122 -6.22 -1.30 -30.74
CA ALA A 122 -5.20 -0.34 -30.35
C ALA A 122 -3.78 -0.80 -30.66
N GLN A 123 -3.47 -2.08 -30.38
CA GLN A 123 -2.16 -2.68 -30.64
C GLN A 123 -1.87 -2.74 -32.14
N GLU A 124 -2.90 -3.00 -32.95
CA GLU A 124 -2.82 -3.07 -34.41
C GLU A 124 -2.79 -1.69 -35.08
N GLY A 125 -3.07 -0.62 -34.32
CA GLY A 125 -3.05 0.77 -34.82
C GLY A 125 -4.29 1.16 -35.64
N ASP A 126 -5.29 0.30 -35.71
CA ASP A 126 -6.49 0.46 -36.54
C ASP A 126 -7.27 1.73 -36.20
N VAL A 127 -7.44 2.03 -34.91
CA VAL A 127 -8.19 3.22 -34.47
C VAL A 127 -7.49 4.51 -34.91
N LEU A 128 -6.16 4.56 -34.79
CA LEU A 128 -5.38 5.73 -35.24
C LEU A 128 -5.42 5.85 -36.77
N SER A 129 -5.27 4.73 -37.47
CA SER A 129 -5.38 4.67 -38.94
C SER A 129 -6.76 5.17 -39.41
N ALA A 130 -7.84 4.71 -38.77
CA ALA A 130 -9.20 5.16 -39.07
C ALA A 130 -9.41 6.66 -38.82
N ILE A 131 -8.85 7.22 -37.73
CA ILE A 131 -8.89 8.67 -37.46
C ILE A 131 -8.16 9.43 -38.56
N THR A 132 -6.91 9.06 -38.88
CA THR A 132 -6.12 9.77 -39.90
C THR A 132 -6.70 9.65 -41.31
N GLY A 133 -7.26 8.49 -41.66
CA GLY A 133 -8.00 8.26 -42.90
C GLY A 133 -9.28 9.11 -42.97
N GLY A 134 -10.03 9.18 -41.87
CA GLY A 134 -11.19 10.07 -41.73
C GLY A 134 -10.83 11.54 -41.91
N GLU A 135 -9.77 12.02 -41.26
CA GLU A 135 -9.28 13.40 -41.43
C GLU A 135 -8.89 13.70 -42.88
N ALA A 136 -8.22 12.77 -43.57
CA ALA A 136 -7.86 12.93 -44.98
C ALA A 136 -9.10 13.03 -45.87
N GLN A 137 -10.11 12.18 -45.62
CA GLN A 137 -11.38 12.21 -46.34
C GLN A 137 -12.16 13.50 -46.06
N GLN A 138 -12.17 14.00 -44.82
CA GLN A 138 -12.78 15.30 -44.48
C GLN A 138 -12.11 16.45 -45.24
N ARG A 139 -10.77 16.48 -45.27
CA ARG A 139 -10.03 17.49 -46.06
C ARG A 139 -10.42 17.43 -47.54
N GLN A 140 -10.53 16.23 -48.10
CA GLN A 140 -10.95 16.07 -49.50
C GLN A 140 -12.38 16.58 -49.74
N ILE A 141 -13.33 16.28 -48.84
CA ILE A 141 -14.71 16.77 -48.95
C ILE A 141 -14.75 18.30 -48.81
N GLN A 142 -14.01 18.88 -47.87
CA GLN A 142 -13.93 20.33 -47.68
C GLN A 142 -13.37 21.04 -48.92
N LEU A 143 -12.34 20.48 -49.57
CA LEU A 143 -11.83 20.99 -50.84
C LEU A 143 -12.89 20.93 -51.96
N SER A 144 -13.64 19.82 -52.04
CA SER A 144 -14.75 19.70 -52.99
C SER A 144 -15.86 20.73 -52.74
N ILE A 145 -16.25 20.93 -51.47
CA ILE A 145 -17.23 21.95 -51.08
C ILE A 145 -16.74 23.34 -51.48
N ALA A 146 -15.47 23.68 -51.18
CA ALA A 146 -14.90 24.97 -51.54
C ALA A 146 -14.88 25.19 -53.07
N GLY A 147 -14.60 24.14 -53.85
CA GLY A 147 -14.67 24.16 -55.31
C GLY A 147 -16.09 24.43 -55.81
N ILE A 148 -17.10 23.73 -55.26
CA ILE A 148 -18.51 23.94 -55.61
C ILE A 148 -18.97 25.34 -55.19
N ASP A 149 -18.60 25.83 -54.01
CA ASP A 149 -18.93 27.17 -53.53
C ASP A 149 -18.36 28.26 -54.45
N ALA A 150 -17.19 28.03 -55.05
CA ALA A 150 -16.63 28.94 -56.06
C ALA A 150 -17.44 28.92 -57.37
N GLN A 151 -17.86 27.73 -57.82
CA GLN A 151 -18.70 27.57 -59.01
C GLN A 151 -20.09 28.20 -58.82
N LEU A 152 -20.72 27.97 -57.66
CA LEU A 152 -21.99 28.58 -57.27
C LEU A 152 -21.91 30.10 -57.30
N ARG A 153 -20.89 30.72 -56.68
CA ARG A 153 -20.70 32.18 -56.71
C ARG A 153 -20.54 32.72 -58.13
N SER A 154 -19.78 32.04 -58.99
CA SER A 154 -19.61 32.42 -60.40
C SER A 154 -20.94 32.36 -61.18
N LEU A 155 -21.71 31.28 -61.00
CA LEU A 155 -23.01 31.09 -61.66
C LEU A 155 -24.05 32.10 -61.15
N GLN A 156 -24.11 32.34 -59.85
CA GLN A 156 -24.98 33.35 -59.23
C GLN A 156 -24.69 34.75 -59.78
N ALA A 157 -23.41 35.13 -59.92
CA ALA A 157 -23.03 36.42 -60.48
C ALA A 157 -23.43 36.58 -61.96
N ARG A 158 -23.41 35.49 -62.74
CA ARG A 158 -23.81 35.48 -64.16
C ARG A 158 -25.33 35.51 -64.34
N LEU A 159 -26.07 34.79 -63.50
CA LEU A 159 -27.53 34.68 -63.57
C LEU A 159 -28.25 35.83 -62.85
N GLY A 160 -27.63 36.43 -61.85
CA GLY A 160 -28.28 37.38 -60.93
C GLY A 160 -29.31 36.71 -60.00
N LEU A 161 -29.27 35.38 -59.87
CA LEU A 161 -30.22 34.58 -59.08
C LEU A 161 -29.50 33.75 -58.02
N THR A 162 -30.13 33.58 -56.86
CA THR A 162 -29.70 32.62 -55.82
C THR A 162 -30.15 31.19 -56.18
N PRO A 163 -29.66 30.13 -55.50
CA PRO A 163 -30.09 28.76 -55.76
C PRO A 163 -31.59 28.52 -55.60
N ASP A 164 -32.18 29.07 -54.54
CA ASP A 164 -33.62 28.94 -54.32
C ASP A 164 -34.44 29.69 -55.38
N GLN A 165 -33.94 30.85 -55.83
CA GLN A 165 -34.58 31.61 -56.91
C GLN A 165 -34.43 30.91 -58.26
N ALA A 166 -33.25 30.36 -58.57
CA ALA A 166 -33.00 29.59 -59.78
C ALA A 166 -33.87 28.32 -59.83
N TYR A 167 -34.10 27.67 -58.69
CA TYR A 167 -35.04 26.55 -58.56
C TYR A 167 -36.47 26.98 -58.90
N ALA A 168 -36.97 28.05 -58.24
CA ALA A 168 -38.31 28.57 -58.49
C ALA A 168 -38.49 29.02 -59.95
N SER A 169 -37.55 29.79 -60.49
CA SER A 169 -37.57 30.24 -61.88
C SER A 169 -37.50 29.09 -62.88
N SER A 170 -36.72 28.05 -62.61
CA SER A 170 -36.64 26.86 -63.48
C SER A 170 -37.94 26.05 -63.44
N ALA A 171 -38.50 25.81 -62.25
CA ALA A 171 -39.78 25.11 -62.08
C ALA A 171 -40.93 25.85 -62.78
N LEU A 172 -40.99 27.19 -62.63
CA LEU A 172 -41.98 28.03 -63.30
C LEU A 172 -41.80 28.06 -64.83
N SER A 173 -40.56 28.12 -65.31
CA SER A 173 -40.27 28.11 -66.75
C SER A 173 -40.58 26.76 -67.40
N ALA A 174 -40.54 25.67 -66.62
CA ALA A 174 -40.90 24.32 -67.08
C ALA A 174 -42.41 24.03 -67.05
N ASP A 175 -43.22 24.86 -66.37
CA ASP A 175 -44.67 24.65 -66.27
C ASP A 175 -45.40 25.13 -67.55
N PRO A 176 -46.11 24.24 -68.27
CA PRO A 176 -46.78 24.60 -69.53
C PRO A 176 -47.99 25.53 -69.34
N ILE A 177 -48.65 25.52 -68.17
CA ILE A 177 -49.78 26.40 -67.84
C ILE A 177 -49.25 27.83 -67.64
N VAL A 178 -48.15 27.97 -66.90
CA VAL A 178 -47.45 29.27 -66.73
C VAL A 178 -47.04 29.83 -68.08
N ALA A 179 -46.45 29.02 -68.96
CA ALA A 179 -46.05 29.44 -70.30
C ALA A 179 -47.26 29.90 -71.15
N ASN A 180 -48.38 29.19 -71.08
CA ASN A 180 -49.61 29.52 -71.81
C ASN A 180 -50.23 30.84 -71.30
N LEU A 181 -50.39 31.01 -69.98
CA LEU A 181 -50.89 32.25 -69.38
C LEU A 181 -50.02 33.46 -69.76
N ARG A 182 -48.69 33.29 -69.80
CA ARG A 182 -47.76 34.33 -70.25
C ARG A 182 -47.98 34.74 -71.70
N ALA A 183 -48.22 33.78 -72.58
CA ALA A 183 -48.52 34.04 -73.99
C ALA A 183 -49.86 34.79 -74.16
N GLN A 184 -50.90 34.40 -73.41
CA GLN A 184 -52.21 35.07 -73.43
C GLN A 184 -52.14 36.51 -72.90
N ILE A 185 -51.38 36.74 -71.82
CA ILE A 185 -51.12 38.09 -71.29
C ILE A 185 -50.43 38.96 -72.35
N TYR A 186 -49.35 38.46 -72.96
CA TYR A 186 -48.60 39.19 -74.00
C TYR A 186 -49.47 39.51 -75.22
N GLN A 187 -50.31 38.57 -75.66
CA GLN A 187 -51.21 38.78 -76.79
C GLN A 187 -52.28 39.86 -76.47
N THR A 188 -52.81 39.86 -75.25
CA THR A 188 -53.79 40.87 -74.79
C THR A 188 -53.14 42.25 -74.66
N GLU A 189 -51.91 42.32 -74.13
CA GLU A 189 -51.11 43.55 -74.04
C GLU A 189 -50.79 44.15 -75.42
N SER A 190 -50.43 43.29 -76.38
CA SER A 190 -50.18 43.70 -77.76
C SER A 190 -51.43 44.30 -78.41
N GLN A 191 -52.60 43.67 -78.24
CA GLN A 191 -53.87 44.20 -78.74
C GLN A 191 -54.23 45.55 -78.11
N LEU A 192 -54.00 45.71 -76.80
CA LEU A 192 -54.19 46.98 -76.11
C LEU A 192 -53.28 48.08 -76.68
N GLN A 193 -52.00 47.78 -76.97
CA GLN A 193 -51.07 48.76 -77.55
C GLN A 193 -51.43 49.14 -78.98
N VAL A 194 -51.87 48.18 -79.80
CA VAL A 194 -52.27 48.42 -81.19
C VAL A 194 -53.54 49.27 -81.26
N LEU A 195 -54.49 49.07 -80.36
CA LEU A 195 -55.77 49.78 -80.34
C LEU A 195 -55.75 51.10 -79.56
N ALA A 196 -54.73 51.34 -78.73
CA ALA A 196 -54.61 52.55 -77.91
C ALA A 196 -54.62 53.88 -78.68
N PRO A 197 -54.05 54.01 -79.89
CA PRO A 197 -54.13 55.25 -80.68
C PRO A 197 -55.54 55.55 -81.18
N ASP A 198 -56.32 54.51 -81.49
CA ASP A 198 -57.62 54.63 -82.16
C ASP A 198 -58.80 54.63 -81.17
N LEU A 199 -58.65 53.98 -80.02
CA LEU A 199 -59.71 53.79 -79.03
C LEU A 199 -59.34 54.42 -77.68
N ARG A 200 -60.27 55.21 -77.14
CA ARG A 200 -60.12 55.78 -75.79
C ARG A 200 -60.13 54.69 -74.71
N PRO A 201 -59.51 54.94 -73.55
CA PRO A 201 -59.51 54.00 -72.43
C PRO A 201 -60.90 53.52 -72.00
N GLU A 202 -61.95 54.32 -72.16
CA GLU A 202 -63.32 53.99 -71.76
C GLU A 202 -64.10 53.16 -72.81
N HIS A 203 -63.51 52.91 -73.99
CA HIS A 203 -64.17 52.15 -75.04
C HIS A 203 -64.46 50.71 -74.57
N PRO A 204 -65.64 50.11 -74.87
CA PRO A 204 -66.01 48.77 -74.39
C PRO A 204 -64.95 47.70 -74.67
N THR A 205 -64.34 47.72 -75.85
CA THR A 205 -63.25 46.81 -76.24
C THR A 205 -62.00 46.96 -75.37
N MET A 206 -61.62 48.20 -75.02
CA MET A 206 -60.46 48.46 -74.15
C MET A 206 -60.72 47.97 -72.73
N ILE A 207 -61.95 48.16 -72.22
CA ILE A 207 -62.36 47.63 -70.91
C ILE A 207 -62.32 46.11 -70.91
N GLN A 208 -62.88 45.46 -71.94
CA GLN A 208 -62.89 44.01 -72.07
C GLN A 208 -61.47 43.42 -72.09
N LEU A 209 -60.55 44.02 -72.85
CA LEU A 209 -59.15 43.59 -72.90
C LEU A 209 -58.43 43.78 -71.56
N ARG A 210 -58.66 44.89 -70.85
CA ARG A 210 -58.10 45.08 -69.49
C ARG A 210 -58.63 44.07 -68.50
N ASN A 211 -59.94 43.78 -68.52
CA ASN A 211 -60.54 42.78 -67.64
C ASN A 211 -59.96 41.38 -67.92
N GLN A 212 -59.75 41.02 -69.19
CA GLN A 212 -59.10 39.76 -69.56
C GLN A 212 -57.65 39.70 -69.09
N GLN A 213 -56.87 40.77 -69.31
CA GLN A 213 -55.50 40.86 -68.82
C GLN A 213 -55.43 40.63 -67.31
N GLN A 214 -56.29 41.31 -66.54
CA GLN A 214 -56.33 41.19 -65.08
C GLN A 214 -56.72 39.78 -64.64
N ALA A 215 -57.67 39.13 -65.32
CA ALA A 215 -58.04 37.74 -65.05
C ALA A 215 -56.87 36.78 -65.30
N TYR A 216 -56.16 36.92 -66.42
CA TYR A 216 -54.99 36.10 -66.71
C TYR A 216 -53.83 36.34 -65.72
N GLU A 217 -53.63 37.59 -65.27
CA GLU A 217 -52.64 37.91 -64.24
C GLU A 217 -52.98 37.27 -62.88
N GLN A 218 -54.25 37.21 -62.49
CA GLN A 218 -54.70 36.54 -61.27
C GLN A 218 -54.47 35.02 -61.35
N LEU A 219 -54.83 34.41 -62.48
CA LEU A 219 -54.58 32.98 -62.72
C LEU A 219 -53.09 32.65 -62.70
N LEU A 220 -52.26 33.53 -63.26
CA LEU A 220 -50.79 33.37 -63.22
C LEU A 220 -50.26 33.39 -61.79
N GLN A 221 -50.73 34.34 -60.96
CA GLN A 221 -50.31 34.42 -59.55
C GLN A 221 -50.72 33.16 -58.75
N GLN A 222 -51.95 32.68 -58.95
CA GLN A 222 -52.43 31.45 -58.34
C GLN A 222 -51.53 30.28 -58.74
N ARG A 223 -51.27 30.11 -60.05
CA ARG A 223 -50.45 29.01 -60.54
C ARG A 223 -49.01 29.08 -60.03
N VAL A 224 -48.42 30.27 -59.97
CA VAL A 224 -47.07 30.47 -59.45
C VAL A 224 -46.99 30.08 -57.97
N SER A 225 -48.00 30.42 -57.18
CA SER A 225 -48.08 30.02 -55.78
C SER A 225 -48.21 28.51 -55.59
N GLU A 226 -48.93 27.81 -56.47
CA GLU A 226 -49.05 26.35 -56.46
C GLU A 226 -47.73 25.66 -56.82
N VAL A 227 -47.00 26.17 -57.82
CA VAL A 227 -45.77 25.56 -58.32
C VAL A 227 -44.58 25.81 -57.37
N VAL A 228 -44.50 26.99 -56.75
CA VAL A 228 -43.40 27.36 -55.84
C VAL A 228 -43.71 26.99 -54.38
N GLY A 229 -44.98 26.84 -54.00
CA GLY A 229 -45.42 26.59 -52.63
C GLY A 229 -45.15 25.20 -52.05
N GLY A 230 -44.43 24.32 -52.75
CA GLY A 230 -44.07 23.00 -52.25
C GLY A 230 -42.92 23.04 -51.23
N ASP A 231 -43.23 22.77 -49.96
CA ASP A 231 -42.38 22.38 -48.79
C ASP A 231 -41.06 23.12 -48.48
N ARG A 232 -40.48 23.94 -49.36
CA ARG A 232 -39.31 24.77 -49.08
C ARG A 232 -39.73 26.23 -49.13
N GLN A 233 -39.63 26.88 -47.98
CA GLN A 233 -39.75 28.33 -47.74
C GLN A 233 -39.79 29.14 -49.04
N ALA A 234 -41.02 29.38 -49.51
CA ALA A 234 -41.25 30.13 -50.73
C ALA A 234 -40.53 31.48 -50.61
N ALA A 235 -39.67 31.77 -51.58
CA ALA A 235 -39.11 33.11 -51.72
C ALA A 235 -40.27 34.13 -51.67
N PRO A 236 -40.12 35.27 -50.98
CA PRO A 236 -41.20 36.22 -50.75
C PRO A 236 -41.91 36.53 -52.08
N LEU A 237 -43.25 36.38 -52.08
CA LEU A 237 -44.11 36.57 -53.24
C LEU A 237 -43.76 37.90 -53.92
N ARG A 238 -43.12 37.81 -55.08
CA ARG A 238 -42.66 38.96 -55.85
C ARG A 238 -43.80 39.59 -56.63
N ASN A 239 -43.65 40.85 -57.02
CA ASN A 239 -44.63 41.59 -57.82
C ASN A 239 -44.95 40.85 -59.14
N SER A 240 -46.17 40.98 -59.66
CA SER A 240 -46.63 40.32 -60.90
C SER A 240 -45.70 40.56 -62.10
N SER A 241 -45.08 41.74 -62.19
CA SER A 241 -44.10 42.09 -63.21
C SER A 241 -42.79 41.30 -63.12
N GLN A 242 -42.29 41.03 -61.91
CA GLN A 242 -41.10 40.21 -61.68
C GLN A 242 -41.39 38.73 -61.91
N ILE A 243 -42.57 38.25 -61.51
CA ILE A 243 -43.02 36.87 -61.81
C ILE A 243 -42.99 36.61 -63.31
N ARG A 244 -43.42 37.57 -64.15
CA ARG A 244 -43.39 37.43 -65.62
C ARG A 244 -41.96 37.32 -66.18
N GLN A 245 -41.00 38.07 -65.63
CA GLN A 245 -39.59 38.02 -66.06
C GLN A 245 -38.87 36.77 -65.54
N ASP A 246 -39.11 36.40 -64.29
CA ASP A 246 -38.45 35.26 -63.63
C ASP A 246 -39.00 33.91 -64.11
N SER A 247 -40.25 33.86 -64.61
CA SER A 247 -40.85 32.67 -65.25
C SER A 247 -40.53 32.55 -66.74
N SER A 248 -39.76 33.50 -67.30
CA SER A 248 -39.31 33.49 -68.70
C SER A 248 -37.79 33.37 -68.79
N LEU A 249 -37.25 32.26 -68.32
CA LEU A 249 -35.86 31.95 -68.60
C LEU A 249 -35.71 31.58 -70.08
N ASP A 250 -34.77 32.20 -70.78
CA ASP A 250 -34.30 31.67 -72.06
C ASP A 250 -33.68 30.27 -71.85
N PRO A 251 -33.60 29.42 -72.89
CA PRO A 251 -33.10 28.05 -72.75
C PRO A 251 -31.68 27.98 -72.15
N ALA A 252 -30.82 28.97 -72.42
CA ALA A 252 -29.46 29.01 -71.89
C ALA A 252 -29.46 29.32 -70.38
N ARG A 253 -30.26 30.28 -69.93
CA ARG A 253 -30.45 30.61 -68.51
C ARG A 253 -31.12 29.48 -67.75
N GLN A 254 -32.07 28.77 -68.36
CA GLN A 254 -32.68 27.59 -67.75
C GLN A 254 -31.65 26.48 -67.49
N GLN A 255 -30.74 26.23 -68.44
CA GLN A 255 -29.63 25.28 -68.26
C GLN A 255 -28.68 25.70 -67.12
N LEU A 256 -28.34 26.98 -67.05
CA LEU A 256 -27.51 27.51 -65.96
C LEU A 256 -28.24 27.41 -64.61
N ALA A 257 -29.54 27.70 -64.56
CA ALA A 257 -30.37 27.57 -63.35
C ALA A 257 -30.41 26.11 -62.87
N ASN A 258 -30.62 25.15 -63.77
CA ASN A 258 -30.57 23.72 -63.45
C ASN A 258 -29.19 23.30 -62.92
N THR A 259 -28.12 23.79 -63.54
CA THR A 259 -26.74 23.52 -63.09
C THR A 259 -26.50 24.06 -61.68
N LEU A 260 -26.99 25.27 -61.40
CA LEU A 260 -26.86 25.93 -60.12
C LEU A 260 -27.62 25.14 -59.02
N VAL A 261 -28.85 24.69 -59.29
CA VAL A 261 -29.62 23.82 -58.38
C VAL A 261 -28.91 22.48 -58.13
N ASN A 262 -28.35 21.87 -59.18
CA ASN A 262 -27.62 20.61 -59.07
C ASN A 262 -26.36 20.76 -58.20
N LEU A 263 -25.58 21.83 -58.40
CA LEU A 263 -24.40 22.13 -57.59
C LEU A 263 -24.77 22.40 -56.12
N GLN A 264 -25.87 23.11 -55.86
CA GLN A 264 -26.38 23.33 -54.50
C GLN A 264 -26.72 21.99 -53.83
N THR A 265 -27.44 21.12 -54.52
CA THR A 265 -27.80 19.78 -54.00
C THR A 265 -26.55 18.93 -53.71
N GLN A 266 -25.55 18.97 -54.58
CA GLN A 266 -24.27 18.29 -54.37
C GLN A 266 -23.51 18.85 -53.15
N ARG A 267 -23.47 20.18 -53.02
CA ARG A 267 -22.84 20.86 -51.88
C ARG A 267 -23.50 20.50 -50.56
N ASP A 268 -24.83 20.45 -50.53
CA ASP A 268 -25.58 20.07 -49.34
C ASP A 268 -25.37 18.58 -48.99
N THR A 269 -25.32 17.71 -49.99
CA THR A 269 -24.99 16.29 -49.80
C THR A 269 -23.60 16.11 -49.19
N LEU A 270 -22.58 16.78 -49.73
CA LEU A 270 -21.21 16.74 -49.20
C LEU A 270 -21.13 17.33 -47.79
N THR A 271 -21.91 18.37 -47.50
CA THR A 271 -21.97 18.98 -46.17
C THR A 271 -22.53 18.00 -45.13
N GLN A 272 -23.59 17.25 -45.48
CA GLN A 272 -24.16 16.22 -44.61
C GLN A 272 -23.20 15.03 -44.42
N GLN A 273 -22.51 14.60 -45.50
CA GLN A 273 -21.47 13.58 -45.41
C GLN A 273 -20.32 14.03 -44.49
N LEU A 274 -19.87 15.29 -44.59
CA LEU A 274 -18.84 15.85 -43.72
C LEU A 274 -19.27 15.84 -42.25
N ALA A 275 -20.50 16.28 -41.95
CA ALA A 275 -21.03 16.28 -40.60
C ALA A 275 -21.08 14.85 -39.99
N THR A 276 -21.51 13.87 -40.78
CA THR A 276 -21.57 12.47 -40.35
C THR A 276 -20.16 11.91 -40.08
N LEU A 277 -19.20 12.22 -40.96
CA LEU A 277 -17.81 11.80 -40.81
C LEU A 277 -17.14 12.43 -39.58
N GLN A 278 -17.43 13.71 -39.30
CA GLN A 278 -16.96 14.40 -38.10
C GLN A 278 -17.51 13.78 -36.81
N GLN A 279 -18.80 13.38 -36.80
CA GLN A 279 -19.40 12.69 -35.66
C GLN A 279 -18.74 11.32 -35.43
N ALA A 280 -18.53 10.54 -36.50
CA ALA A 280 -17.87 9.24 -36.41
C ALA A 280 -16.41 9.36 -35.92
N GLU A 281 -15.65 10.33 -36.43
CA GLU A 281 -14.29 10.60 -35.96
C GLU A 281 -14.28 11.03 -34.48
N GLY A 282 -15.24 11.84 -34.04
CA GLY A 282 -15.39 12.23 -32.65
C GLY A 282 -15.54 11.02 -31.71
N GLN A 283 -16.33 10.03 -32.11
CA GLN A 283 -16.48 8.77 -31.37
C GLN A 283 -15.16 7.97 -31.35
N LEU A 284 -14.47 7.87 -32.48
CA LEU A 284 -13.17 7.19 -32.57
C LEU A 284 -12.11 7.88 -31.69
N ARG A 285 -12.05 9.22 -31.66
CA ARG A 285 -11.15 9.98 -30.78
C ARG A 285 -11.42 9.73 -29.30
N GLN A 286 -12.69 9.67 -28.89
CA GLN A 286 -13.05 9.34 -27.52
C GLN A 286 -12.64 7.92 -27.14
N GLN A 287 -12.86 6.95 -28.04
CA GLN A 287 -12.39 5.58 -27.86
C GLN A 287 -10.87 5.55 -27.72
N TYR A 288 -10.15 6.22 -28.63
CA TYR A 288 -8.69 6.32 -28.64
C TYR A 288 -8.13 6.92 -27.35
N ALA A 289 -8.72 8.01 -26.87
CA ALA A 289 -8.32 8.67 -25.62
C ALA A 289 -8.49 7.76 -24.37
N SER A 290 -9.42 6.80 -24.42
CA SER A 290 -9.63 5.85 -23.31
C SER A 290 -8.67 4.66 -23.33
N LEU A 291 -7.98 4.40 -24.46
CA LEU A 291 -7.11 3.22 -24.63
C LEU A 291 -5.93 3.17 -23.65
N PRO A 292 -5.19 4.25 -23.39
CA PRO A 292 -4.05 4.20 -22.46
C PRO A 292 -4.47 3.77 -21.05
N ASN A 293 -5.60 4.30 -20.56
CA ASN A 293 -6.15 3.91 -19.27
C ASN A 293 -6.54 2.43 -19.24
N ARG A 294 -7.08 1.92 -20.34
CA ARG A 294 -7.44 0.50 -20.46
C ARG A 294 -6.21 -0.41 -20.47
N GLN A 295 -5.17 -0.03 -21.19
CA GLN A 295 -3.90 -0.78 -21.23
C GLN A 295 -3.21 -0.77 -19.86
N LEU A 296 -3.18 0.39 -19.19
CA LEU A 296 -2.63 0.51 -17.84
C LEU A 296 -3.38 -0.37 -16.84
N GLN A 297 -4.72 -0.40 -16.91
CA GLN A 297 -5.52 -1.25 -16.04
C GLN A 297 -5.25 -2.74 -16.29
N GLN A 298 -5.10 -3.16 -17.54
CA GLN A 298 -4.71 -4.53 -17.87
C GLN A 298 -3.33 -4.87 -17.29
N ALA A 299 -2.35 -3.99 -17.46
CA ALA A 299 -0.99 -4.19 -16.93
C ALA A 299 -1.00 -4.32 -15.41
N ARG A 300 -1.80 -3.50 -14.70
CA ARG A 300 -1.99 -3.61 -13.25
C ARG A 300 -2.59 -4.95 -12.82
N LEU A 301 -3.60 -5.43 -13.54
CA LEU A 301 -4.22 -6.73 -13.27
C LEU A 301 -3.24 -7.88 -13.53
N GLN A 302 -2.48 -7.83 -14.62
CA GLN A 302 -1.41 -8.79 -14.93
C GLN A 302 -0.32 -8.79 -13.85
N GLN A 303 0.11 -7.62 -13.39
CA GLN A 303 1.07 -7.49 -12.31
C GLN A 303 0.53 -8.09 -11.00
N ASN A 304 -0.75 -7.87 -10.67
CA ASN A 304 -1.37 -8.44 -9.49
C ASN A 304 -1.40 -9.97 -9.55
N VAL A 305 -1.81 -10.55 -10.70
CA VAL A 305 -1.75 -12.00 -10.94
C VAL A 305 -0.31 -12.51 -10.76
N ALA A 306 0.68 -11.84 -11.35
CA ALA A 306 2.08 -12.25 -11.23
C ALA A 306 2.59 -12.20 -9.77
N LEU A 307 2.22 -11.19 -8.99
CA LEU A 307 2.59 -11.07 -7.58
C LEU A 307 1.95 -12.19 -6.74
N LYS A 308 0.67 -12.48 -6.95
CA LYS A 308 -0.05 -13.57 -6.25
C LYS A 308 0.49 -14.95 -6.65
N GLN A 309 0.80 -15.15 -7.92
CA GLN A 309 1.42 -16.38 -8.42
C GLN A 309 2.79 -16.61 -7.80
N ASN A 310 3.62 -15.56 -7.72
CA ASN A 310 4.94 -15.65 -7.11
C ASN A 310 4.81 -16.00 -5.61
N SER A 311 3.91 -15.33 -4.90
CA SER A 311 3.63 -15.63 -3.49
C SER A 311 3.17 -17.08 -3.29
N PHE A 312 2.27 -17.57 -4.15
CA PHE A 312 1.80 -18.95 -4.14
C PHE A 312 2.95 -19.93 -4.37
N ASN A 313 3.79 -19.71 -5.39
CA ASN A 313 4.94 -20.56 -5.71
C ASN A 313 5.96 -20.59 -4.56
N GLN A 314 6.20 -19.46 -3.88
CA GLN A 314 7.08 -19.41 -2.71
C GLN A 314 6.54 -20.24 -1.54
N ILE A 315 5.21 -20.22 -1.32
CA ILE A 315 4.58 -21.04 -0.28
C ILE A 315 4.66 -22.53 -0.65
N GLU A 316 4.41 -22.89 -1.91
CA GLU A 316 4.57 -24.29 -2.38
C GLU A 316 6.01 -24.78 -2.18
N ALA A 317 7.01 -23.95 -2.50
CA ALA A 317 8.42 -24.30 -2.30
C ALA A 317 8.74 -24.53 -0.81
N ARG A 318 8.30 -23.61 0.06
CA ARG A 318 8.50 -23.77 1.52
C ARG A 318 7.76 -24.98 2.08
N LEU A 319 6.58 -25.30 1.58
CA LEU A 319 5.85 -26.51 1.97
C LEU A 319 6.63 -27.77 1.58
N ALA A 320 7.23 -27.79 0.39
CA ALA A 320 8.07 -28.91 -0.04
C ALA A 320 9.29 -29.07 0.88
N ASP A 321 9.96 -27.98 1.24
CA ASP A 321 11.11 -27.98 2.15
C ASP A 321 10.73 -28.48 3.56
N VAL A 322 9.62 -28.00 4.11
CA VAL A 322 9.12 -28.41 5.44
C VAL A 322 8.69 -29.88 5.43
N THR A 323 8.03 -30.34 4.36
CA THR A 323 7.63 -31.75 4.20
C THR A 323 8.85 -32.68 4.08
N LEU A 324 9.92 -32.22 3.43
CA LEU A 324 11.19 -32.94 3.37
C LEU A 324 11.83 -33.03 4.75
N ALA A 325 11.91 -31.90 5.47
CA ALA A 325 12.47 -31.85 6.83
C ALA A 325 11.68 -32.74 7.82
N GLU A 326 10.36 -32.83 7.68
CA GLU A 326 9.53 -33.73 8.48
C GLU A 326 9.90 -35.20 8.24
N LYS A 327 10.08 -35.60 6.97
CA LYS A 327 10.48 -36.97 6.60
C LYS A 327 11.90 -37.31 7.04
N GLU A 328 12.82 -36.35 7.03
CA GLU A 328 14.19 -36.55 7.48
C GLU A 328 14.31 -36.72 9.01
N THR A 329 13.25 -36.47 9.77
CA THR A 329 13.17 -36.62 11.25
C THR A 329 14.44 -36.16 11.96
N VAL A 330 14.95 -34.99 11.61
CA VAL A 330 16.26 -34.52 12.07
C VAL A 330 16.16 -34.11 13.55
N GLY A 331 16.76 -34.91 14.43
CA GLY A 331 17.03 -34.47 15.80
C GLY A 331 18.09 -33.36 15.77
N SER A 332 17.83 -32.25 16.45
CA SER A 332 18.80 -31.13 16.51
C SER A 332 20.06 -31.46 17.33
N LEU A 333 20.10 -32.61 17.99
CA LEU A 333 21.17 -33.04 18.89
C LEU A 333 21.71 -34.40 18.46
N VAL A 334 23.03 -34.52 18.38
CA VAL A 334 23.76 -35.77 18.15
C VAL A 334 24.71 -35.98 19.34
N VAL A 335 24.86 -37.22 19.79
CA VAL A 335 25.79 -37.55 20.89
C VAL A 335 27.22 -37.44 20.37
N LEU A 336 27.97 -36.44 20.82
CA LEU A 336 29.37 -36.21 20.41
C LEU A 336 30.37 -37.11 21.16
N GLN A 337 30.09 -37.44 22.41
CA GLN A 337 31.00 -38.17 23.30
C GLN A 337 30.20 -39.12 24.20
N THR A 338 30.73 -40.33 24.42
CA THR A 338 30.14 -41.30 25.34
C THR A 338 30.42 -40.88 26.79
N VAL A 339 29.57 -41.31 27.74
CA VAL A 339 29.70 -40.94 29.16
C VAL A 339 31.04 -41.42 29.71
N GLN A 340 31.77 -40.50 30.34
CA GLN A 340 32.98 -40.80 31.09
C GLN A 340 32.70 -40.71 32.59
N THR A 341 33.26 -41.65 33.36
CA THR A 341 33.13 -41.70 34.82
C THR A 341 34.39 -41.13 35.46
N GLU A 342 34.29 -39.95 36.04
CA GLU A 342 35.34 -39.37 36.88
C GLU A 342 34.91 -39.46 38.34
N LEU A 343 35.79 -39.99 39.21
CA LEU A 343 35.54 -39.97 40.66
C LEU A 343 35.65 -38.53 41.14
N ALA A 344 34.52 -37.93 41.52
CA ALA A 344 34.52 -36.65 42.20
C ALA A 344 35.19 -36.84 43.57
N VAL A 345 36.41 -36.33 43.73
CA VAL A 345 37.04 -36.20 45.05
C VAL A 345 36.15 -35.24 45.84
N ALA A 346 35.52 -35.75 46.91
CA ALA A 346 34.68 -34.93 47.77
C ALA A 346 35.49 -33.74 48.30
N GLU A 347 35.05 -32.51 48.02
CA GLU A 347 35.63 -31.30 48.62
C GLU A 347 35.45 -31.39 50.14
N SER A 348 36.54 -31.69 50.85
CA SER A 348 36.58 -31.59 52.30
C SER A 348 36.29 -30.15 52.73
N PRO A 349 35.51 -29.90 53.80
CA PRO A 349 35.21 -28.55 54.25
C PRO A 349 36.50 -27.75 54.45
N SER A 350 36.53 -26.52 53.93
CA SER A 350 37.75 -25.70 53.89
C SER A 350 38.33 -25.56 55.29
N GLY A 351 39.65 -25.77 55.44
CA GLY A 351 40.33 -25.69 56.73
C GLY A 351 40.06 -24.36 57.46
N ALA A 352 39.79 -23.29 56.72
CA ALA A 352 39.38 -21.99 57.24
C ALA A 352 38.06 -22.05 58.05
N ALA A 353 37.06 -22.80 57.61
CA ALA A 353 35.79 -22.94 58.33
C ALA A 353 35.98 -23.68 59.66
N ILE A 354 36.81 -24.72 59.67
CA ILE A 354 37.17 -25.46 60.90
C ILE A 354 37.94 -24.55 61.86
N LEU A 355 38.87 -23.73 61.34
CA LEU A 355 39.66 -22.77 62.12
C LEU A 355 38.79 -21.66 62.72
N LEU A 356 37.77 -21.19 61.99
CA LEU A 356 36.82 -20.18 62.47
C LEU A 356 35.97 -20.71 63.62
N VAL A 357 35.43 -21.92 63.48
CA VAL A 357 34.65 -22.59 64.53
C VAL A 357 35.53 -22.89 65.75
N GLY A 358 36.73 -23.44 65.54
CA GLY A 358 37.69 -23.70 66.61
C GLY A 358 38.13 -22.43 67.34
N GLY A 359 38.40 -21.35 66.61
CA GLY A 359 38.76 -20.05 67.16
C GLY A 359 37.64 -19.45 68.02
N PHE A 360 36.40 -19.51 67.54
CA PHE A 360 35.25 -18.99 68.29
C PHE A 360 35.02 -19.76 69.60
N VAL A 361 35.11 -21.09 69.56
CA VAL A 361 35.00 -21.95 70.75
C VAL A 361 36.16 -21.69 71.71
N GLY A 362 37.38 -21.54 71.21
CA GLY A 362 38.56 -21.22 72.04
C GLY A 362 38.43 -19.87 72.75
N LEU A 363 37.86 -18.85 72.08
CA LEU A 363 37.64 -17.52 72.67
C LEU A 363 36.59 -17.55 73.78
N LEU A 364 35.49 -18.31 73.59
CA LEU A 364 34.48 -18.50 74.63
C LEU A 364 35.05 -19.17 75.88
N VAL A 365 35.84 -20.24 75.71
CA VAL A 365 36.45 -20.96 76.83
C VAL A 365 37.53 -20.11 77.52
N GLY A 366 38.39 -19.44 76.75
CA GLY A 366 39.43 -18.56 77.28
C GLY A 366 38.86 -17.36 78.03
N GLY A 367 37.83 -16.71 77.48
CA GLY A 367 37.13 -15.60 78.14
C GLY A 367 36.44 -16.03 79.44
N GLY A 368 35.82 -17.21 79.46
CA GLY A 368 35.21 -17.77 80.66
C GLY A 368 36.23 -18.02 81.79
N LEU A 369 37.43 -18.48 81.46
CA LEU A 369 38.51 -18.72 82.44
C LEU A 369 39.03 -17.42 83.08
N VAL A 370 39.17 -16.34 82.32
CA VAL A 370 39.63 -15.04 82.84
C VAL A 370 38.62 -14.47 83.86
N LEU A 371 37.33 -14.53 83.56
CA LEU A 371 36.28 -14.08 84.49
C LEU A 371 36.22 -14.93 85.76
N LEU A 372 36.48 -16.24 85.65
CA LEU A 372 36.54 -17.12 86.81
C LEU A 372 37.72 -16.74 87.74
N LEU A 373 38.89 -16.43 87.16
CA LEU A 373 40.07 -15.99 87.90
C LEU A 373 39.85 -14.64 88.60
N ASP A 374 39.17 -13.68 87.96
CA ASP A 374 38.84 -12.37 88.53
C ASP A 374 37.86 -12.49 89.72
N SER A 375 36.90 -13.43 89.67
CA SER A 375 35.94 -13.64 90.76
C SER A 375 36.54 -14.20 92.06
N LEU A 376 37.79 -14.66 92.03
CA LEU A 376 38.49 -15.24 93.17
C LEU A 376 39.43 -14.24 93.88
N ASP A 377 39.57 -13.01 93.37
CA ASP A 377 40.40 -11.97 93.99
C ASP A 377 39.63 -11.20 95.08
N ALA A 378 40.18 -11.15 96.29
CA ALA A 378 39.51 -10.69 97.51
C ALA A 378 40.13 -9.41 98.07
N THR A 379 40.19 -8.36 97.25
CA THR A 379 40.80 -7.07 97.63
C THR A 379 39.79 -5.92 97.55
N PHE A 380 39.41 -5.33 98.69
CA PHE A 380 38.47 -4.20 98.76
C PHE A 380 39.16 -2.88 98.37
N HIS A 381 38.84 -2.36 97.19
CA HIS A 381 39.50 -1.19 96.61
C HIS A 381 38.77 0.14 96.88
N THR A 382 37.56 0.12 97.45
CA THR A 382 36.75 1.34 97.62
C THR A 382 36.15 1.47 99.02
N LEU A 383 36.07 2.71 99.53
CA LEU A 383 35.49 3.05 100.85
C LEU A 383 34.04 2.56 101.03
N THR A 384 33.32 2.41 99.91
CA THR A 384 31.95 1.88 99.85
C THR A 384 31.89 0.38 100.18
N ASP A 385 32.90 -0.40 99.79
CA ASP A 385 32.97 -1.84 100.10
C ASP A 385 33.23 -2.07 101.60
N LEU A 386 34.09 -1.25 102.22
CA LEU A 386 34.39 -1.35 103.66
C LEU A 386 33.15 -1.07 104.53
N GLN A 387 32.37 -0.05 104.15
CA GLN A 387 31.14 0.33 104.86
C GLN A 387 30.03 -0.73 104.73
N THR A 388 30.01 -1.46 103.61
CA THR A 388 29.08 -2.56 103.36
C THR A 388 29.49 -3.82 104.12
N ALA A 389 30.78 -4.12 104.19
CA ALA A 389 31.32 -5.22 104.99
C ALA A 389 31.13 -5.01 106.52
N LEU A 390 31.35 -3.80 107.01
CA LEU A 390 31.16 -3.47 108.44
C LEU A 390 29.68 -3.48 108.86
N ARG A 391 28.74 -3.13 107.97
CA ARG A 391 27.30 -3.32 108.19
C ARG A 391 26.88 -4.79 108.23
N GLN A 392 27.52 -5.66 107.46
CA GLN A 392 27.25 -7.10 107.50
C GLN A 392 27.75 -7.78 108.78
N GLN A 393 28.68 -7.17 109.53
CA GLN A 393 29.12 -7.65 110.86
C GLN A 393 28.36 -7.00 112.04
N GLU A 394 27.25 -6.30 111.77
CA GLU A 394 26.37 -5.69 112.79
C GLU A 394 27.06 -4.72 113.76
N ILE A 395 28.18 -4.10 113.36
CA ILE A 395 28.86 -3.08 114.16
C ILE A 395 28.22 -1.72 113.83
N PRO A 396 27.49 -1.08 114.76
CA PRO A 396 26.90 0.22 114.49
C PRO A 396 27.99 1.28 114.36
N VAL A 397 27.99 2.02 113.25
CA VAL A 397 28.89 3.15 113.01
C VAL A 397 28.27 4.39 113.67
N LEU A 398 28.71 4.71 114.89
CA LEU A 398 28.11 5.75 115.75
C LEU A 398 28.50 7.21 115.39
N GLY A 399 29.23 7.44 114.30
CA GLY A 399 29.52 8.79 113.80
C GLY A 399 30.88 8.89 113.12
N LEU A 400 30.98 9.76 112.12
CA LEU A 400 32.23 10.12 111.45
C LEU A 400 32.79 11.36 112.15
N LEU A 401 33.96 11.21 112.79
CA LEU A 401 34.62 12.30 113.50
C LEU A 401 35.27 13.24 112.46
N PRO A 402 34.90 14.53 112.38
CA PRO A 402 35.53 15.46 111.45
C PRO A 402 36.96 15.72 111.90
N LEU A 403 37.93 15.44 111.03
CA LEU A 403 39.34 15.75 111.28
C LEU A 403 39.53 17.28 111.27
N LEU A 404 39.72 17.87 112.46
CA LEU A 404 40.39 19.17 112.59
C LEU A 404 41.89 18.98 112.31
N PRO A 405 42.48 19.81 111.45
CA PRO A 405 43.90 19.74 111.14
C PRO A 405 44.69 20.52 112.17
N ASP A 406 45.70 19.90 112.77
CA ASP A 406 46.93 20.59 113.20
C ASP A 406 48.03 19.52 113.33
N ARG A 407 49.03 19.55 112.45
CA ARG A 407 50.20 20.46 112.40
C ARG A 407 51.35 19.95 113.29
N VAL A 408 52.52 19.96 112.64
CA VAL A 408 53.91 19.86 113.12
C VAL A 408 54.42 18.41 113.32
N ALA A 409 55.10 17.78 112.35
CA ALA A 409 56.46 18.00 111.77
C ALA A 409 57.58 17.38 112.66
N PRO A 410 58.72 16.90 112.10
CA PRO A 410 59.69 17.69 111.33
C PRO A 410 59.98 17.12 109.92
N GLU A 411 60.08 17.98 108.91
CA GLU A 411 61.34 18.40 108.28
C GLU A 411 62.19 17.26 107.71
N ARG A 412 62.21 17.15 106.37
CA ARG A 412 63.46 17.26 105.60
C ARG A 412 63.21 18.05 104.32
N THR A 413 63.28 19.35 104.51
CA THR A 413 63.77 20.42 103.65
C THR A 413 64.36 19.98 102.30
N ARG A 414 63.67 20.32 101.21
CA ARG A 414 64.33 20.92 100.04
C ARG A 414 64.02 22.42 100.08
N SER A 415 65.03 23.19 100.44
CA SER A 415 65.21 24.55 99.95
C SER A 415 65.28 24.51 98.42
N GLU A 416 64.37 25.28 97.81
CA GLU A 416 64.65 26.30 96.77
C GLU A 416 66.10 26.41 96.30
N LEU A 417 66.46 26.75 95.06
CA LEU A 417 65.81 27.19 93.81
C LEU A 417 66.98 27.15 92.76
N PRO A 418 66.83 27.63 91.51
CA PRO A 418 67.60 27.19 90.36
C PRO A 418 68.77 28.13 89.97
N ILE A 419 69.58 27.63 89.02
CA ILE A 419 70.43 28.30 88.00
C ILE A 419 71.37 29.44 88.44
N ALA A 420 72.67 29.25 88.18
CA ALA A 420 73.44 30.05 87.19
C ALA A 420 74.76 29.35 86.82
N PRO A 421 75.30 29.52 85.59
CA PRO A 421 76.32 28.65 85.03
C PRO A 421 77.73 29.29 84.95
N SER A 422 78.66 28.43 84.50
CA SER A 422 79.97 28.66 83.87
C SER A 422 81.23 28.40 84.68
N ASP A 423 82.14 27.73 83.98
CA ASP A 423 83.59 27.65 84.15
C ASP A 423 84.19 26.67 85.17
N SER A 424 84.39 25.45 84.65
CA SER A 424 85.66 24.70 84.62
C SER A 424 86.90 25.59 84.86
N PRO A 425 87.97 25.16 85.56
CA PRO A 425 88.93 24.25 84.91
C PRO A 425 89.77 23.34 85.84
N TYR A 426 89.97 22.11 85.37
CA TYR A 426 91.20 21.29 85.46
C TYR A 426 91.77 20.86 86.84
N PRO A 427 92.60 19.81 86.87
CA PRO A 427 93.01 18.92 85.77
C PRO A 427 92.47 17.49 85.81
#